data_AF-A0A7W0W3R0-F1
#
_entry.id   AF-A0A7W0W3R0-F1
#
_cell.length_a   1.000
_cell.length_b   1.000
_cell.length_c   1.000
_cell.angle_alpha   90.00
_cell.angle_beta   90.00
_cell.angle_gamma   90.00
#
_symmetry.space_group_name_H-M   'P 1'
#
loop_
_entity.id
_entity.type
_entity.pdbx_description
1 polymer ?
#
loop_
_entity_poly.entity_id
_entity_poly.type
_entity_poly.pdbx_seq_one_letter_code
_entity_poly.pdbx_strand_id
1 'polypeptide(L)'
;ARHPSARSPISSGHLSVTRPDLVKKYGTHLWMDPGEPDVREHTRRVILDVVQRYDIDAVHLDDYFYPYKERDSAGNTIDFPDGRSWGRYVTSGGALVRDDWRRNNVDQLVQELYRGIRATKPHVKFGISPFGIWRPGFPPQVKGLDAFAQLYADSRKWLVNGWLDYFTPQLYWQINRPGLAFRELLDWWVSQNEKGRHMWVGLFTGRVNATPQSWGAQEILDQIAIARWQKGSTGHVHFSMRAFLPGLPGRDSLYERLMSGPYGVPALVPATPWLDSVPPAQPVITVRRGAADASVSVDLLPQGAEETWLWLVRTHASDGWRSEVIPGWKRALEVGSERAVDMIMVSSIDRSGNESHRAMSRIEPPR
;
A
#
# COMPACT_ATOMS: atom_id res chain seq x y z
N ALA A 1 -19.55 -8.38 4.51
CA ALA A 1 -20.56 -9.17 5.25
C ALA A 1 -20.06 -9.44 6.68
N ARG A 2 -19.82 -10.67 7.16
CA ARG A 2 -19.45 -10.92 8.57
C ARG A 2 -18.37 -12.00 8.73
N HIS A 3 -17.29 -11.62 9.42
CA HIS A 3 -16.22 -12.53 9.85
C HIS A 3 -16.59 -13.21 11.19
N PRO A 4 -16.21 -14.48 11.44
CA PRO A 4 -16.54 -15.20 12.67
C PRO A 4 -15.99 -14.56 13.95
N SER A 5 -14.94 -13.74 13.86
CA SER A 5 -14.40 -12.99 15.02
C SER A 5 -15.22 -11.76 15.43
N ALA A 6 -16.28 -11.40 14.69
CA ALA A 6 -17.11 -10.24 14.98
C ALA A 6 -17.87 -10.37 16.31
N ARG A 7 -17.56 -9.49 17.26
CA ARG A 7 -18.07 -9.54 18.64
C ARG A 7 -19.43 -8.86 18.85
N SER A 8 -19.80 -7.93 17.98
CA SER A 8 -21.06 -7.18 18.09
C SER A 8 -22.21 -7.90 17.37
N PRO A 9 -23.47 -7.69 17.80
CA PRO A 9 -24.64 -8.20 17.08
C PRO A 9 -24.74 -7.58 15.68
N ILE A 10 -25.42 -8.28 14.77
CA ILE A 10 -25.71 -7.74 13.44
C ILE A 10 -26.75 -6.62 13.58
N SER A 11 -26.42 -5.43 13.07
CA SER A 11 -27.35 -4.30 13.00
C SER A 11 -28.49 -4.58 12.01
N SER A 12 -29.67 -4.00 12.26
CA SER A 12 -30.83 -4.09 11.35
C SER A 12 -30.55 -3.53 9.95
N GLY A 13 -29.63 -2.56 9.83
CA GLY A 13 -29.19 -1.99 8.55
C GLY A 13 -28.11 -2.79 7.83
N HIS A 14 -27.63 -3.90 8.40
CA HIS A 14 -26.54 -4.68 7.81
C HIS A 14 -26.98 -5.40 6.52
N LEU A 15 -26.10 -5.51 5.53
CA LEU A 15 -26.42 -6.08 4.22
C LEU A 15 -26.94 -7.53 4.30
N SER A 16 -26.47 -8.32 5.26
CA SER A 16 -26.99 -9.69 5.46
C SER A 16 -28.43 -9.74 5.98
N VAL A 17 -28.98 -8.61 6.44
CA VAL A 17 -30.38 -8.48 6.90
C VAL A 17 -31.21 -7.85 5.80
N THR A 18 -30.74 -6.76 5.20
CA THR A 18 -31.50 -5.99 4.20
C THR A 18 -31.47 -6.60 2.80
N ARG A 19 -30.42 -7.34 2.46
CA ARG A 19 -30.20 -8.01 1.18
C ARG A 19 -29.60 -9.42 1.38
N PRO A 20 -30.32 -10.33 2.07
CA PRO A 20 -29.82 -11.69 2.32
C PRO A 20 -29.61 -12.49 1.03
N ASP A 21 -30.23 -12.09 -0.08
CA ASP A 21 -30.01 -12.68 -1.40
C ASP A 21 -28.56 -12.53 -1.90
N LEU A 22 -27.90 -11.44 -1.49
CA LEU A 22 -26.52 -11.10 -1.86
C LEU A 22 -25.45 -11.70 -0.93
N VAL A 23 -25.85 -12.23 0.22
CA VAL A 23 -24.94 -12.72 1.26
C VAL A 23 -25.07 -14.23 1.42
N LYS A 24 -23.94 -14.93 1.37
CA LYS A 24 -23.86 -16.38 1.51
C LYS A 24 -23.24 -16.79 2.83
N LYS A 25 -23.79 -17.84 3.44
CA LYS A 25 -23.10 -18.56 4.52
C LYS A 25 -22.05 -19.47 3.88
N TYR A 26 -20.79 -19.31 4.28
CA TYR A 26 -19.68 -20.11 3.77
C TYR A 26 -18.79 -20.55 4.93
N GLY A 27 -18.87 -21.84 5.28
CA GLY A 27 -18.31 -22.34 6.54
C GLY A 27 -18.86 -21.54 7.72
N THR A 28 -17.95 -20.87 8.44
CA THR A 28 -18.28 -20.00 9.58
C THR A 28 -18.50 -18.52 9.20
N HIS A 29 -18.32 -18.16 7.93
CA HIS A 29 -18.38 -16.79 7.43
C HIS A 29 -19.76 -16.44 6.86
N LEU A 30 -20.08 -15.15 6.86
CA LEU A 30 -21.01 -14.55 5.91
C LEU A 30 -20.20 -13.78 4.87
N TRP A 31 -20.34 -14.13 3.59
CA TRP A 31 -19.59 -13.55 2.48
C TRP A 31 -20.55 -12.92 1.46
N MET A 32 -20.17 -11.82 0.83
CA MET A 32 -20.98 -11.24 -0.25
C MET A 32 -20.62 -11.97 -1.55
N ASP A 33 -21.61 -12.43 -2.31
CA ASP A 33 -21.37 -13.20 -3.54
C ASP A 33 -20.78 -12.31 -4.65
N PRO A 34 -19.49 -12.47 -5.04
CA PRO A 34 -18.89 -11.61 -6.06
C PRO A 34 -19.55 -11.78 -7.44
N GLY A 35 -20.28 -12.87 -7.67
CA GLY A 35 -21.03 -13.12 -8.90
C GLY A 35 -22.33 -12.33 -9.02
N GLU A 36 -22.76 -11.65 -7.95
CA GLU A 36 -23.92 -10.76 -7.97
C GLU A 36 -23.51 -9.34 -8.43
N PRO A 37 -24.07 -8.80 -9.53
CA PRO A 37 -23.76 -7.43 -9.96
C PRO A 37 -24.04 -6.37 -8.88
N ASP A 38 -25.10 -6.56 -8.09
CA ASP A 38 -25.44 -5.69 -6.96
C ASP A 38 -24.37 -5.68 -5.87
N VAL A 39 -23.66 -6.81 -5.64
CA VAL A 39 -22.55 -6.86 -4.68
C VAL A 39 -21.37 -6.04 -5.18
N ARG A 40 -21.05 -6.16 -6.48
CA ARG A 40 -19.99 -5.37 -7.10
C ARG A 40 -20.31 -3.87 -7.02
N GLU A 41 -21.52 -3.47 -7.41
CA GLU A 41 -21.94 -2.07 -7.37
C GLU A 41 -22.00 -1.53 -5.93
N HIS A 42 -22.52 -2.30 -4.98
CA HIS A 42 -22.53 -1.91 -3.57
C HIS A 42 -21.11 -1.69 -3.04
N THR A 43 -20.21 -2.63 -3.29
CA THR A 43 -18.80 -2.54 -2.86
C THR A 43 -18.11 -1.32 -3.48
N ARG A 44 -18.28 -1.12 -4.79
CA ARG A 44 -17.77 0.04 -5.52
C ARG A 44 -18.28 1.35 -4.91
N ARG A 45 -19.59 1.47 -4.70
CA ARG A 45 -20.20 2.67 -4.11
C ARG A 45 -19.69 2.98 -2.72
N VAL A 46 -19.55 1.99 -1.84
CA VAL A 46 -19.06 2.20 -0.48
C VAL A 46 -17.63 2.74 -0.50
N ILE A 47 -16.76 2.15 -1.33
CA ILE A 47 -15.36 2.60 -1.46
C ILE A 47 -15.31 4.02 -2.04
N LEU A 48 -16.07 4.29 -3.11
CA LEU A 48 -16.08 5.62 -3.72
C LEU A 48 -16.74 6.70 -2.85
N ASP A 49 -17.69 6.34 -1.99
CA ASP A 49 -18.25 7.27 -1.00
C ASP A 49 -17.17 7.70 0.01
N VAL A 50 -16.29 6.79 0.43
CA VAL A 50 -15.13 7.12 1.26
C VAL A 50 -14.15 8.03 0.49
N VAL A 51 -13.81 7.69 -0.75
CA VAL A 51 -12.94 8.52 -1.60
C VAL A 51 -13.52 9.92 -1.74
N GLN A 52 -14.82 10.06 -1.95
CA GLN A 52 -15.49 11.35 -2.09
C GLN A 52 -15.41 12.17 -0.79
N ARG A 53 -15.76 11.57 0.35
CA ARG A 53 -15.99 12.29 1.61
C ARG A 53 -14.73 12.58 2.42
N TYR A 54 -13.70 11.76 2.29
CA TYR A 54 -12.51 11.86 3.14
C TYR A 54 -11.27 12.22 2.32
N ASP A 55 -10.37 12.99 2.92
CA ASP A 55 -9.07 13.33 2.36
C ASP A 55 -8.08 12.19 2.58
N ILE A 56 -8.22 11.12 1.79
CA ILE A 56 -7.35 9.94 1.82
C ILE A 56 -6.32 10.00 0.68
N ASP A 57 -5.12 9.49 0.90
CA ASP A 57 -4.09 9.43 -0.15
C ASP A 57 -4.21 8.19 -1.05
N ALA A 58 -4.84 7.13 -0.54
CA ALA A 58 -4.98 5.88 -1.25
C ALA A 58 -6.16 5.01 -0.77
N VAL A 59 -6.68 4.20 -1.69
CA VAL A 59 -7.50 3.03 -1.40
C VAL A 59 -6.60 1.78 -1.44
N HIS A 60 -6.77 0.88 -0.48
CA HIS A 60 -6.04 -0.38 -0.38
C HIS A 60 -7.01 -1.56 -0.30
N LEU A 61 -6.81 -2.59 -1.13
CA LEU A 61 -7.46 -3.89 -0.99
C LEU A 61 -6.44 -4.96 -0.60
N ASP A 62 -6.76 -5.77 0.40
CA ASP A 62 -5.95 -6.92 0.80
C ASP A 62 -6.28 -8.16 -0.07
N ASP A 63 -5.94 -9.36 0.38
CA ASP A 63 -5.99 -10.62 -0.37
C ASP A 63 -7.35 -11.35 -0.40
N TYR A 64 -8.40 -10.78 0.19
CA TYR A 64 -9.73 -11.39 0.25
C TYR A 64 -10.61 -11.03 -0.95
N PHE A 65 -10.72 -11.96 -1.90
CA PHE A 65 -11.57 -11.82 -3.10
C PHE A 65 -12.77 -12.78 -3.01
N TYR A 66 -12.68 -13.96 -3.64
CA TYR A 66 -13.42 -15.12 -3.13
C TYR A 66 -12.72 -15.63 -1.85
N PRO A 67 -13.48 -16.24 -0.92
CA PRO A 67 -12.91 -16.65 0.36
C PRO A 67 -11.92 -17.81 0.17
N TYR A 68 -10.95 -17.89 1.08
CA TYR A 68 -10.14 -19.10 1.28
C TYR A 68 -11.05 -20.31 1.50
N LYS A 69 -10.65 -21.46 0.95
CA LYS A 69 -11.45 -22.68 1.02
C LYS A 69 -11.72 -23.10 2.47
N GLU A 70 -13.00 -23.14 2.83
CA GLU A 70 -13.47 -23.68 4.11
C GLU A 70 -13.70 -25.19 4.00
N ARG A 71 -13.70 -25.86 5.17
CA ARG A 71 -14.02 -27.28 5.28
C ARG A 71 -15.26 -27.50 6.12
N ASP A 72 -16.03 -28.53 5.77
CA ASP A 72 -17.16 -28.98 6.60
C ASP A 72 -16.67 -29.76 7.82
N SER A 73 -17.59 -30.19 8.69
CA SER A 73 -17.28 -30.97 9.89
C SER A 73 -16.68 -32.35 9.59
N ALA A 74 -16.82 -32.85 8.36
CA ALA A 74 -16.22 -34.10 7.90
C ALA A 74 -14.86 -33.89 7.21
N GLY A 75 -14.38 -32.64 7.13
CA GLY A 75 -13.11 -32.27 6.53
C GLY A 75 -13.16 -32.10 5.01
N ASN A 76 -14.33 -32.16 4.36
CA ASN A 76 -14.46 -31.95 2.93
C ASN A 76 -14.38 -30.46 2.59
N THR A 77 -13.77 -30.12 1.45
CA THR A 77 -13.76 -28.74 0.95
C THR A 77 -15.18 -28.32 0.56
N ILE A 78 -15.58 -27.13 1.03
CA ILE A 78 -16.86 -26.53 0.69
C ILE A 78 -16.69 -25.67 -0.57
N ASP A 79 -17.48 -25.90 -1.63
CA ASP A 79 -17.56 -24.97 -2.78
C ASP A 79 -18.31 -23.71 -2.37
N PHE A 80 -17.91 -22.56 -2.92
CA PHE A 80 -18.60 -21.30 -2.65
C PHE A 80 -20.02 -21.35 -3.24
N PRO A 81 -21.07 -21.01 -2.48
CA PRO A 81 -22.46 -21.22 -2.89
C PRO A 81 -22.99 -20.08 -3.78
N ASP A 82 -22.32 -19.82 -4.90
CA ASP A 82 -22.70 -18.88 -5.97
C ASP A 82 -23.48 -19.55 -7.11
N GLY A 83 -24.03 -20.75 -6.89
CA GLY A 83 -24.77 -21.50 -7.92
C GLY A 83 -25.94 -20.72 -8.52
N ARG A 84 -26.60 -19.85 -7.73
CA ARG A 84 -27.71 -19.00 -8.20
C ARG A 84 -27.23 -17.91 -9.15
N SER A 85 -26.17 -17.19 -8.80
CA SER A 85 -25.61 -16.13 -9.62
C SER A 85 -24.95 -16.68 -10.88
N TRP A 86 -24.25 -17.82 -10.75
CA TRP A 86 -23.75 -18.61 -11.87
C TRP A 86 -24.87 -19.05 -12.82
N GLY A 87 -25.96 -19.63 -12.30
CA GLY A 87 -27.09 -20.08 -13.11
C GLY A 87 -27.72 -18.95 -13.91
N ARG A 88 -27.91 -17.76 -13.30
CA ARG A 88 -28.40 -16.59 -14.02
C ARG A 88 -27.44 -16.12 -15.12
N TYR A 89 -26.13 -16.14 -14.86
CA TYR A 89 -25.12 -15.81 -15.87
C TYR A 89 -25.23 -16.74 -17.09
N VAL A 90 -25.28 -18.05 -16.86
CA VAL A 90 -25.44 -19.06 -17.93
C VAL A 90 -26.74 -18.86 -18.70
N THR A 91 -27.88 -18.72 -18.01
CA THR A 91 -29.18 -18.52 -18.65
C THR A 91 -29.23 -17.23 -19.47
N SER A 92 -28.49 -16.19 -19.07
CA SER A 92 -28.37 -14.94 -19.83
C SER A 92 -27.43 -15.02 -21.05
N GLY A 93 -26.89 -16.20 -21.37
CA GLY A 93 -25.97 -16.39 -22.51
C GLY A 93 -24.49 -16.23 -22.17
N GLY A 94 -24.12 -16.31 -20.89
CA GLY A 94 -22.73 -16.25 -20.44
C GLY A 94 -21.87 -17.38 -21.01
N ALA A 95 -20.70 -17.02 -21.57
CA ALA A 95 -19.84 -17.95 -22.30
C ALA A 95 -18.60 -18.42 -21.52
N LEU A 96 -18.25 -17.76 -20.41
CA LEU A 96 -17.10 -18.15 -19.58
C LEU A 96 -17.44 -19.43 -18.82
N VAL A 97 -16.45 -20.32 -18.66
CA VAL A 97 -16.55 -21.40 -17.67
C VAL A 97 -16.56 -20.82 -16.26
N ARG A 98 -17.14 -21.53 -15.29
CA ARG A 98 -17.44 -20.99 -13.95
C ARG A 98 -16.23 -20.35 -13.26
N ASP A 99 -15.06 -20.97 -13.33
CA ASP A 99 -13.85 -20.42 -12.71
C ASP A 99 -13.36 -19.12 -13.38
N ASP A 100 -13.47 -19.03 -14.72
CA ASP A 100 -13.15 -17.80 -15.45
C ASP A 100 -14.20 -16.72 -15.21
N TRP A 101 -15.47 -17.10 -15.07
CA TRP A 101 -16.53 -16.19 -14.66
C TRP A 101 -16.26 -15.62 -13.27
N ARG A 102 -15.88 -16.46 -12.29
CA ARG A 102 -15.49 -16.01 -10.94
C ARG A 102 -14.33 -15.00 -10.99
N ARG A 103 -13.25 -15.31 -11.74
CA ARG A 103 -12.13 -14.37 -11.96
C ARG A 103 -12.59 -13.06 -12.61
N ASN A 104 -13.41 -13.15 -13.65
CA ASN A 104 -13.92 -11.98 -14.36
C ASN A 104 -14.77 -11.06 -13.45
N ASN A 105 -15.52 -11.62 -12.50
CA ASN A 105 -16.26 -10.80 -11.52
C ASN A 105 -15.34 -9.95 -10.65
N VAL A 106 -14.20 -10.52 -10.22
CA VAL A 106 -13.17 -9.80 -9.44
C VAL A 106 -12.46 -8.78 -10.33
N ASP A 107 -12.09 -9.15 -11.55
CA ASP A 107 -11.44 -8.27 -12.54
C ASP A 107 -12.29 -7.03 -12.84
N GLN A 108 -13.62 -7.20 -12.94
CA GLN A 108 -14.54 -6.08 -13.15
C GLN A 108 -14.52 -5.12 -11.97
N LEU A 109 -14.58 -5.62 -10.73
CA LEU A 109 -14.51 -4.77 -9.53
C LEU A 109 -13.19 -3.98 -9.50
N VAL A 110 -12.05 -4.63 -9.75
CA VAL A 110 -10.72 -3.98 -9.77
C VAL A 110 -10.66 -2.86 -10.81
N GLN A 111 -11.12 -3.13 -12.04
CA GLN A 111 -11.15 -2.11 -13.10
C GLN A 111 -12.09 -0.94 -12.79
N GLU A 112 -13.29 -1.25 -12.31
CA GLU A 112 -14.32 -0.26 -11.97
C GLU A 112 -13.86 0.62 -10.81
N LEU A 113 -13.23 0.05 -9.78
CA LEU A 113 -12.63 0.80 -8.68
C LEU A 113 -11.50 1.70 -9.17
N TYR A 114 -10.56 1.15 -9.93
CA TYR A 114 -9.46 1.95 -10.47
C TYR A 114 -10.02 3.15 -11.25
N ARG A 115 -10.99 2.93 -12.16
CA ARG A 115 -11.61 4.01 -12.97
C ARG A 115 -12.41 5.00 -12.12
N GLY A 116 -13.20 4.50 -11.17
CA GLY A 116 -14.01 5.31 -10.28
C GLY A 116 -13.17 6.23 -9.39
N ILE A 117 -12.07 5.73 -8.82
CA ILE A 117 -11.18 6.51 -7.96
C ILE A 117 -10.63 7.72 -8.73
N ARG A 118 -10.08 7.51 -9.93
CA ARG A 118 -9.51 8.60 -10.74
C ARG A 118 -10.55 9.62 -11.19
N ALA A 119 -11.78 9.17 -11.50
CA ALA A 119 -12.88 10.06 -11.82
C ALA A 119 -13.36 10.88 -10.61
N THR A 120 -13.16 10.36 -9.39
CA THR A 120 -13.59 11.00 -8.14
C THR A 120 -12.52 11.96 -7.60
N LYS A 121 -11.28 11.48 -7.46
CA LYS A 121 -10.10 12.24 -7.00
C LYS A 121 -8.83 11.72 -7.72
N PRO A 122 -8.34 12.38 -8.77
CA PRO A 122 -7.25 11.89 -9.62
C PRO A 122 -5.93 11.56 -8.90
N HIS A 123 -5.64 12.23 -7.77
CA HIS A 123 -4.41 12.02 -7.00
C HIS A 123 -4.47 10.82 -6.04
N VAL A 124 -5.66 10.27 -5.78
CA VAL A 124 -5.85 9.13 -4.86
C VAL A 124 -5.37 7.86 -5.53
N LYS A 125 -4.39 7.21 -4.91
CA LYS A 125 -3.79 5.97 -5.43
C LYS A 125 -4.70 4.78 -5.17
N PHE A 126 -4.69 3.79 -6.04
CA PHE A 126 -5.32 2.50 -5.82
C PHE A 126 -4.25 1.42 -5.69
N GLY A 127 -4.27 0.63 -4.63
CA GLY A 127 -3.35 -0.50 -4.52
C GLY A 127 -3.97 -1.75 -3.95
N ILE A 128 -3.30 -2.85 -4.26
CA ILE A 128 -3.78 -4.20 -3.98
C ILE A 128 -2.63 -5.00 -3.37
N SER A 129 -2.90 -5.65 -2.24
CA SER A 129 -2.03 -6.63 -1.60
C SER A 129 -2.57 -8.04 -1.82
N PRO A 130 -2.25 -8.72 -2.93
CA PRO A 130 -2.68 -10.08 -3.14
C PRO A 130 -1.78 -11.06 -2.40
N PHE A 131 -2.25 -12.31 -2.29
CA PHE A 131 -1.42 -13.42 -1.86
C PHE A 131 -0.11 -13.51 -2.66
N GLY A 132 1.00 -13.80 -1.98
CA GLY A 132 2.34 -13.71 -2.58
C GLY A 132 2.62 -14.72 -3.71
N ILE A 133 1.86 -15.80 -3.79
CA ILE A 133 1.91 -16.78 -4.90
C ILE A 133 0.72 -16.53 -5.82
N TRP A 134 0.97 -16.17 -7.08
CA TRP A 134 -0.09 -16.14 -8.09
C TRP A 134 -0.59 -17.56 -8.37
N ARG A 135 0.33 -18.44 -8.77
CA ARG A 135 0.11 -19.86 -9.07
C ARG A 135 1.37 -20.69 -8.76
N PRO A 136 1.24 -21.94 -8.31
CA PRO A 136 2.35 -22.88 -8.28
C PRO A 136 3.00 -23.00 -9.66
N GLY A 137 4.33 -23.13 -9.69
CA GLY A 137 5.11 -23.14 -10.94
C GLY A 137 5.42 -21.75 -11.50
N PHE A 138 5.03 -20.67 -10.82
CA PHE A 138 5.34 -19.30 -11.22
C PHE A 138 5.91 -18.48 -10.04
N PRO A 139 7.26 -18.41 -9.90
CA PRO A 139 8.29 -19.06 -10.72
C PRO A 139 8.35 -20.61 -10.53
N PRO A 140 9.04 -21.38 -11.42
CA PRO A 140 8.91 -22.85 -11.51
C PRO A 140 9.09 -23.64 -10.22
N GLN A 141 9.92 -23.16 -9.30
CA GLN A 141 10.21 -23.77 -8.01
C GLN A 141 9.09 -23.60 -6.97
N VAL A 142 8.15 -22.67 -7.20
CA VAL A 142 7.11 -22.31 -6.23
C VAL A 142 6.04 -23.38 -6.13
N LYS A 143 5.78 -23.78 -4.89
CA LYS A 143 4.69 -24.68 -4.50
C LYS A 143 3.84 -23.98 -3.45
N GLY A 144 2.55 -24.28 -3.40
CA GLY A 144 1.67 -23.73 -2.37
C GLY A 144 0.26 -23.47 -2.89
N LEU A 145 -0.39 -22.49 -2.29
CA LEU A 145 -1.72 -22.05 -2.71
C LEU A 145 -1.70 -21.55 -4.16
N ASP A 146 -2.71 -21.95 -4.94
CA ASP A 146 -3.00 -21.36 -6.25
C ASP A 146 -4.06 -20.26 -6.05
N ALA A 147 -3.63 -19.01 -5.90
CA ALA A 147 -4.53 -17.88 -5.66
C ALA A 147 -5.44 -17.61 -6.88
N PHE A 148 -4.92 -17.82 -8.09
CA PHE A 148 -5.69 -17.74 -9.33
C PHE A 148 -6.85 -18.74 -9.39
N ALA A 149 -6.63 -19.97 -8.93
CA ALA A 149 -7.62 -21.04 -8.98
C ALA A 149 -8.52 -21.10 -7.74
N GLN A 150 -8.01 -20.72 -6.56
CA GLN A 150 -8.74 -20.89 -5.30
C GLN A 150 -9.38 -19.61 -4.78
N LEU A 151 -8.72 -18.46 -4.95
CA LEU A 151 -9.25 -17.15 -4.55
C LEU A 151 -9.84 -16.38 -5.74
N TYR A 152 -9.71 -16.94 -6.95
CA TYR A 152 -10.12 -16.31 -8.21
C TYR A 152 -9.50 -14.93 -8.41
N ALA A 153 -8.29 -14.75 -7.88
CA ALA A 153 -7.53 -13.52 -7.91
C ALA A 153 -6.46 -13.60 -9.02
N ASP A 154 -6.74 -13.05 -10.20
CA ASP A 154 -5.76 -12.95 -11.27
C ASP A 154 -4.87 -11.71 -11.11
N SER A 155 -4.13 -11.67 -10.01
CA SER A 155 -3.31 -10.51 -9.63
C SER A 155 -2.21 -10.17 -10.64
N ARG A 156 -1.70 -11.18 -11.36
CA ARG A 156 -0.79 -10.96 -12.50
C ARG A 156 -1.46 -10.13 -13.59
N LYS A 157 -2.71 -10.45 -13.96
CA LYS A 157 -3.47 -9.68 -14.97
C LYS A 157 -3.66 -8.23 -14.53
N TRP A 158 -3.98 -7.98 -13.25
CA TRP A 158 -4.15 -6.61 -12.74
C TRP A 158 -2.86 -5.79 -12.81
N LEU A 159 -1.73 -6.41 -12.45
CA LEU A 159 -0.41 -5.77 -12.52
C LEU A 159 0.02 -5.47 -13.97
N VAL A 160 -0.05 -6.48 -14.85
CA VAL A 160 0.32 -6.35 -16.28
C VAL A 160 -0.52 -5.28 -17.00
N ASN A 161 -1.82 -5.20 -16.68
CA ASN A 161 -2.69 -4.18 -17.25
C ASN A 161 -2.61 -2.82 -16.52
N GLY A 162 -1.89 -2.74 -15.40
CA GLY A 162 -1.74 -1.53 -14.59
C GLY A 162 -3.04 -1.02 -13.99
N TRP A 163 -3.94 -1.92 -13.57
CA TRP A 163 -5.23 -1.61 -12.92
C TRP A 163 -5.10 -1.25 -11.43
N LEU A 164 -3.98 -0.62 -11.10
CA LEU A 164 -3.56 -0.21 -9.77
C LEU A 164 -2.34 0.70 -9.94
N ASP A 165 -2.06 1.49 -8.92
CA ASP A 165 -0.90 2.36 -8.79
C ASP A 165 0.20 1.72 -7.94
N TYR A 166 -0.15 0.90 -6.94
CA TYR A 166 0.84 0.14 -6.18
C TYR A 166 0.42 -1.31 -5.92
N PHE A 167 1.40 -2.20 -5.95
CA PHE A 167 1.24 -3.64 -5.83
C PHE A 167 2.03 -4.17 -4.63
N THR A 168 1.35 -4.92 -3.77
CA THR A 168 1.91 -5.38 -2.48
C THR A 168 1.78 -6.89 -2.35
N PRO A 169 2.52 -7.70 -3.15
CA PRO A 169 2.46 -9.14 -3.01
C PRO A 169 2.92 -9.53 -1.61
N GLN A 170 2.11 -10.31 -0.91
CA GLN A 170 2.38 -10.73 0.47
C GLN A 170 3.49 -11.80 0.52
N LEU A 171 4.76 -11.37 0.54
CA LEU A 171 5.93 -12.27 0.57
C LEU A 171 6.26 -12.66 2.00
N TYR A 172 5.37 -13.42 2.62
CA TYR A 172 5.39 -13.75 4.04
C TYR A 172 6.21 -15.02 4.36
N TRP A 173 7.36 -15.16 3.70
CA TRP A 173 8.29 -16.27 3.89
C TRP A 173 9.70 -15.76 4.16
N GLN A 174 10.51 -16.59 4.82
CA GLN A 174 11.90 -16.26 5.08
C GLN A 174 12.70 -16.19 3.78
N ILE A 175 13.77 -15.41 3.76
CA ILE A 175 14.68 -15.24 2.63
C ILE A 175 15.12 -16.57 2.05
N ASN A 176 15.46 -17.53 2.92
CA ASN A 176 15.99 -18.84 2.52
C ASN A 176 14.94 -19.96 2.55
N ARG A 177 13.63 -19.66 2.56
CA ARG A 177 12.59 -20.70 2.58
C ARG A 177 12.60 -21.49 1.26
N PRO A 178 12.91 -22.80 1.26
CA PRO A 178 12.97 -23.57 0.01
C PRO A 178 11.64 -23.53 -0.75
N GLY A 179 11.71 -23.18 -2.03
CA GLY A 179 10.54 -23.04 -2.93
C GLY A 179 9.68 -21.81 -2.67
N LEU A 180 9.97 -20.98 -1.68
CA LEU A 180 9.25 -19.74 -1.36
C LEU A 180 10.22 -18.65 -0.91
N ALA A 181 11.42 -18.65 -1.46
CA ALA A 181 12.47 -17.72 -1.09
C ALA A 181 12.02 -16.30 -1.43
N PHE A 182 12.16 -15.38 -0.46
CA PHE A 182 11.68 -13.99 -0.59
C PHE A 182 12.20 -13.31 -1.87
N ARG A 183 13.51 -13.45 -2.14
CA ARG A 183 14.15 -12.84 -3.31
C ARG A 183 13.57 -13.36 -4.63
N GLU A 184 13.40 -14.67 -4.75
CA GLU A 184 12.93 -15.28 -6.00
C GLU A 184 11.49 -14.87 -6.34
N LEU A 185 10.64 -14.76 -5.32
CA LEU A 185 9.27 -14.27 -5.48
C LEU A 185 9.23 -12.78 -5.83
N LEU A 186 10.08 -11.96 -5.19
CA LEU A 186 10.20 -10.54 -5.51
C LEU A 186 10.70 -10.32 -6.95
N ASP A 187 11.74 -11.04 -7.36
CA ASP A 187 12.28 -11.03 -8.72
C ASP A 187 11.19 -11.36 -9.74
N TRP A 188 10.41 -12.42 -9.47
CA TRP A 188 9.33 -12.80 -10.34
C TRP A 188 8.26 -11.71 -10.44
N TRP A 189 7.77 -11.15 -9.33
CA TRP A 189 6.76 -10.10 -9.36
C TRP A 189 7.23 -8.82 -10.05
N VAL A 190 8.48 -8.41 -9.81
CA VAL A 190 9.09 -7.27 -10.53
C VAL A 190 9.11 -7.54 -12.04
N SER A 191 9.44 -8.76 -12.48
CA SER A 191 9.46 -9.10 -13.90
C SER A 191 8.08 -9.08 -14.58
N GLN A 192 6.98 -9.15 -13.80
CA GLN A 192 5.61 -9.06 -14.32
C GLN A 192 5.12 -7.60 -14.41
N ASN A 193 5.86 -6.63 -13.87
CA ASN A 193 5.43 -5.24 -13.75
C ASN A 193 5.69 -4.42 -15.02
N GLU A 194 5.01 -4.78 -16.12
CA GLU A 194 5.20 -4.15 -17.43
C GLU A 194 4.86 -2.65 -17.47
N LYS A 195 4.01 -2.18 -16.55
CA LYS A 195 3.57 -0.78 -16.47
C LYS A 195 4.39 0.07 -15.50
N GLY A 196 5.41 -0.50 -14.87
CA GLY A 196 6.25 0.21 -13.90
C GLY A 196 5.46 0.79 -12.73
N ARG A 197 4.40 0.09 -12.28
CA ARG A 197 3.66 0.47 -11.07
C ARG A 197 4.54 0.37 -9.85
N HIS A 198 4.15 1.01 -8.76
CA HIS A 198 4.89 0.89 -7.51
C HIS A 198 4.86 -0.56 -7.03
N MET A 199 6.03 -1.13 -6.75
CA MET A 199 6.14 -2.47 -6.16
C MET A 199 6.53 -2.29 -4.71
N TRP A 200 5.53 -2.40 -3.83
CA TRP A 200 5.66 -2.22 -2.39
C TRP A 200 5.41 -3.55 -1.71
N VAL A 201 6.42 -4.42 -1.72
CA VAL A 201 6.30 -5.81 -1.23
C VAL A 201 5.80 -5.92 0.21
N GLY A 202 4.93 -6.88 0.50
CA GLY A 202 4.44 -7.13 1.86
C GLY A 202 5.46 -7.91 2.70
N LEU A 203 5.81 -7.38 3.88
CA LEU A 203 6.69 -8.02 4.87
C LEU A 203 5.89 -8.53 6.06
N PHE A 204 6.09 -9.78 6.49
CA PHE A 204 5.39 -10.33 7.66
C PHE A 204 6.07 -9.99 8.98
N THR A 205 6.21 -8.71 9.26
CA THR A 205 6.92 -8.18 10.43
C THR A 205 6.33 -8.62 11.77
N GLY A 206 5.04 -8.94 11.80
CA GLY A 206 4.38 -9.56 12.96
C GLY A 206 4.95 -10.93 13.36
N ARG A 207 5.75 -11.57 12.48
CA ARG A 207 6.43 -12.83 12.74
C ARG A 207 7.67 -12.70 13.63
N VAL A 208 8.22 -11.50 13.79
CA VAL A 208 9.21 -11.19 14.83
C VAL A 208 8.47 -11.07 16.16
N ASN A 209 8.33 -12.17 16.89
CA ASN A 209 7.50 -12.27 18.10
C ASN A 209 8.13 -13.19 19.17
N ALA A 210 7.40 -13.45 20.25
CA ALA A 210 7.89 -14.28 21.36
C ALA A 210 7.55 -15.78 21.24
N THR A 211 7.24 -16.30 20.04
CA THR A 211 6.89 -17.73 19.86
C THR A 211 8.06 -18.57 19.35
N PRO A 212 8.02 -19.92 19.48
CA PRO A 212 9.10 -20.79 18.99
C PRO A 212 9.35 -20.70 17.47
N GLN A 213 8.38 -20.22 16.69
CA GLN A 213 8.49 -20.06 15.23
C GLN A 213 8.72 -18.59 14.82
N SER A 214 9.16 -17.77 15.78
CA SER A 214 9.51 -16.38 15.56
C SER A 214 10.65 -16.24 14.56
N TRP A 215 10.64 -15.14 13.82
CA TRP A 215 11.79 -14.69 13.05
C TRP A 215 12.65 -13.73 13.89
N GLY A 216 13.96 -13.71 13.67
CA GLY A 216 14.80 -12.65 14.23
C GLY A 216 14.50 -11.31 13.55
N ALA A 217 14.74 -10.18 14.23
CA ALA A 217 14.55 -8.86 13.62
C ALA A 217 15.43 -8.71 12.36
N GLN A 218 16.63 -9.31 12.36
CA GLN A 218 17.56 -9.29 11.23
C GLN A 218 16.93 -9.79 9.92
N GLU A 219 16.03 -10.78 9.99
CA GLU A 219 15.30 -11.28 8.80
C GLU A 219 14.53 -10.15 8.12
N ILE A 220 13.87 -9.28 8.89
CA ILE A 220 13.11 -8.14 8.36
C ILE A 220 14.06 -7.06 7.82
N LEU A 221 15.17 -6.78 8.52
CA LEU A 221 16.18 -5.83 8.04
C LEU A 221 16.78 -6.28 6.70
N ASP A 222 17.09 -7.57 6.57
CA ASP A 222 17.65 -8.15 5.35
C ASP A 222 16.62 -8.15 4.21
N GLN A 223 15.34 -8.43 4.50
CA GLN A 223 14.26 -8.31 3.50
C GLN A 223 14.11 -6.87 3.00
N ILE A 224 14.20 -5.86 3.88
CA ILE A 224 14.21 -4.44 3.49
C ILE A 224 15.43 -4.13 2.62
N ALA A 225 16.61 -4.64 2.97
CA ALA A 225 17.81 -4.45 2.16
C ALA A 225 17.66 -5.07 0.77
N ILE A 226 17.12 -6.29 0.67
CA ILE A 226 16.84 -6.96 -0.60
C ILE A 226 15.86 -6.13 -1.43
N ALA A 227 14.76 -5.65 -0.83
CA ALA A 227 13.76 -4.83 -1.52
C ALA A 227 14.32 -3.49 -2.03
N ARG A 228 15.30 -2.90 -1.33
CA ARG A 228 15.99 -1.67 -1.77
C ARG A 228 16.96 -1.89 -2.91
N TRP A 229 17.69 -3.00 -2.90
CA TRP A 229 18.64 -3.34 -3.95
C TRP A 229 17.97 -3.86 -5.22
N GLN A 230 16.74 -4.37 -5.11
CA GLN A 230 15.99 -4.87 -6.24
C GLN A 230 15.52 -3.74 -7.17
N LYS A 231 16.10 -3.65 -8.36
CA LYS A 231 15.61 -2.72 -9.39
C LYS A 231 14.14 -3.03 -9.71
N GLY A 232 13.28 -2.01 -9.65
CA GLY A 232 11.84 -2.15 -9.88
C GLY A 232 11.00 -2.40 -8.63
N SER A 233 11.63 -2.66 -7.48
CA SER A 233 11.02 -2.56 -6.16
C SER A 233 11.16 -1.14 -5.65
N THR A 234 10.06 -0.49 -5.26
CA THR A 234 10.05 0.94 -4.88
C THR A 234 9.68 1.17 -3.41
N GLY A 235 9.43 0.11 -2.64
CA GLY A 235 9.11 0.18 -1.22
C GLY A 235 8.62 -1.16 -0.68
N HIS A 236 7.95 -1.11 0.48
CA HIS A 236 7.38 -2.29 1.14
C HIS A 236 6.32 -1.89 2.17
N VAL A 237 5.48 -2.85 2.56
CA VAL A 237 4.40 -2.68 3.55
C VAL A 237 4.58 -3.68 4.69
N HIS A 238 4.49 -3.22 5.93
CA HIS A 238 4.61 -4.09 7.10
C HIS A 238 3.25 -4.66 7.55
N PHE A 239 3.13 -5.99 7.59
CA PHE A 239 2.03 -6.66 8.26
C PHE A 239 2.47 -7.15 9.65
N SER A 240 2.03 -6.52 10.74
CA SER A 240 1.16 -5.35 10.83
C SER A 240 1.69 -4.37 11.89
N MET A 241 1.00 -3.24 12.05
CA MET A 241 1.32 -2.20 13.05
C MET A 241 1.55 -2.74 14.46
N ARG A 242 0.91 -3.87 14.81
CA ARG A 242 1.12 -4.55 16.10
C ARG A 242 2.59 -4.88 16.37
N ALA A 243 3.42 -5.10 15.35
CA ALA A 243 4.85 -5.37 15.53
C ALA A 243 5.63 -4.18 16.10
N PHE A 244 5.10 -2.96 15.97
CA PHE A 244 5.75 -1.71 16.41
C PHE A 244 5.14 -1.13 17.69
N LEU A 245 4.08 -1.74 18.22
CA LEU A 245 3.46 -1.24 19.45
C LEU A 245 4.41 -1.46 20.64
N PRO A 246 4.59 -0.45 21.50
CA PRO A 246 5.45 -0.56 22.68
C PRO A 246 4.90 -1.62 23.66
N GLY A 247 5.80 -2.16 24.50
CA GLY A 247 5.44 -3.09 25.58
C GLY A 247 5.12 -4.52 25.15
N LEU A 248 5.30 -4.87 23.87
CA LEU A 248 5.16 -6.25 23.40
C LEU A 248 6.49 -7.00 23.55
N PRO A 249 6.53 -8.12 24.31
CA PRO A 249 7.76 -8.89 24.48
C PRO A 249 8.17 -9.61 23.19
N GLY A 250 9.45 -9.97 23.11
CA GLY A 250 10.00 -10.83 22.06
C GLY A 250 10.03 -10.19 20.67
N ARG A 251 10.29 -8.89 20.58
CA ARG A 251 10.43 -8.19 19.29
C ARG A 251 11.88 -8.00 18.84
N ASP A 252 12.86 -8.56 19.55
CA ASP A 252 14.29 -8.47 19.21
C ASP A 252 14.75 -7.03 18.88
N SER A 253 14.29 -6.07 19.68
CA SER A 253 14.53 -4.63 19.52
C SER A 253 14.26 -4.12 18.08
N LEU A 254 13.27 -4.71 17.39
CA LEU A 254 12.98 -4.45 15.99
C LEU A 254 12.75 -2.95 15.72
N TYR A 255 12.00 -2.27 16.60
CA TYR A 255 11.74 -0.84 16.45
C TYR A 255 13.05 -0.04 16.47
N GLU A 256 13.90 -0.26 17.47
CA GLU A 256 15.18 0.42 17.63
C GLU A 256 16.15 0.12 16.48
N ARG A 257 16.16 -1.13 15.99
CA ARG A 257 16.99 -1.54 14.84
C ARG A 257 16.53 -0.90 13.53
N LEU A 258 15.21 -0.75 13.34
CA LEU A 258 14.68 -0.06 12.16
C LEU A 258 14.99 1.44 12.21
N MET A 259 14.82 2.07 13.38
CA MET A 259 15.10 3.50 13.59
C MET A 259 16.60 3.83 13.52
N SER A 260 17.48 2.94 13.96
CA SER A 260 18.95 3.15 13.84
C SER A 260 19.51 2.68 12.49
N GLY A 261 18.74 1.90 11.73
CA GLY A 261 19.12 1.36 10.43
C GLY A 261 18.28 1.93 9.29
N PRO A 262 17.45 1.12 8.61
CA PRO A 262 16.83 1.51 7.35
C PRO A 262 15.90 2.74 7.45
N TYR A 263 15.33 3.07 8.60
CA TYR A 263 14.43 4.22 8.78
C TYR A 263 15.06 5.38 9.56
N GLY A 264 16.37 5.39 9.71
CA GLY A 264 17.06 6.47 10.44
C GLY A 264 17.01 7.83 9.76
N VAL A 265 16.60 7.89 8.49
CA VAL A 265 16.47 9.15 7.73
C VAL A 265 15.09 9.21 7.07
N PRO A 266 14.36 10.34 7.19
CA PRO A 266 13.12 10.55 6.46
C PRO A 266 13.31 10.38 4.95
N ALA A 267 12.33 9.78 4.29
CA ALA A 267 12.31 9.61 2.84
C ALA A 267 10.96 10.06 2.28
N LEU A 268 10.97 10.61 1.07
CA LEU A 268 9.74 10.83 0.32
C LEU A 268 9.16 9.52 -0.18
N VAL A 269 7.84 9.45 -0.26
CA VAL A 269 7.17 8.44 -1.07
C VAL A 269 7.57 8.67 -2.53
N PRO A 270 7.98 7.64 -3.29
CA PRO A 270 8.34 7.80 -4.70
C PRO A 270 7.20 8.41 -5.50
N ALA A 271 7.54 9.33 -6.41
CA ALA A 271 6.57 9.95 -7.30
C ALA A 271 5.76 8.92 -8.10
N THR A 272 4.52 9.25 -8.38
CA THR A 272 3.57 8.44 -9.15
C THR A 272 3.34 9.11 -10.52
N PRO A 273 4.32 9.05 -11.44
CA PRO A 273 4.35 9.87 -12.67
C PRO A 273 3.22 9.60 -13.65
N TRP A 274 2.54 8.45 -13.52
CA TRP A 274 1.40 8.10 -14.36
C TRP A 274 0.06 8.65 -13.85
N LEU A 275 0.01 9.20 -12.63
CA LEU A 275 -1.13 10.00 -12.14
C LEU A 275 -0.90 11.47 -12.46
N ASP A 276 0.31 11.96 -12.17
CA ASP A 276 0.75 13.30 -12.53
C ASP A 276 2.27 13.29 -12.74
N SER A 277 2.73 13.93 -13.81
CA SER A 277 4.14 14.03 -14.19
C SER A 277 4.65 15.47 -14.23
N VAL A 278 3.79 16.45 -13.91
CA VAL A 278 4.15 17.85 -13.87
C VAL A 278 4.46 18.21 -12.42
N PRO A 279 5.70 18.57 -12.08
CA PRO A 279 6.01 19.01 -10.73
C PRO A 279 5.33 20.35 -10.39
N PRO A 280 5.04 20.59 -9.10
CA PRO A 280 4.54 21.89 -8.66
C PRO A 280 5.59 22.98 -8.92
N ALA A 281 5.16 24.24 -8.89
CA ALA A 281 6.07 25.36 -9.11
C ALA A 281 7.14 25.46 -8.00
N GLN A 282 8.32 25.96 -8.38
CA GLN A 282 9.40 26.28 -7.44
C GLN A 282 8.89 27.27 -6.38
N PRO A 283 9.08 27.01 -5.08
CA PRO A 283 8.67 27.95 -4.06
C PRO A 283 9.58 29.18 -4.00
N VAL A 284 9.11 30.20 -3.28
CA VAL A 284 9.96 31.32 -2.84
C VAL A 284 10.26 31.12 -1.37
N ILE A 285 11.53 31.30 -0.99
CA ILE A 285 11.95 31.29 0.41
C ILE A 285 12.52 32.65 0.82
N THR A 286 12.18 33.11 2.01
CA THR A 286 12.82 34.29 2.62
C THR A 286 13.53 33.86 3.89
N VAL A 287 14.84 34.06 3.92
CA VAL A 287 15.69 33.62 5.03
C VAL A 287 16.07 34.84 5.88
N ARG A 288 15.80 34.77 7.19
CA ARG A 288 16.16 35.80 8.17
C ARG A 288 16.90 35.17 9.32
N ARG A 289 18.01 35.79 9.72
CA ARG A 289 18.80 35.31 10.85
C ARG A 289 18.25 35.87 12.16
N GLY A 290 18.28 35.06 13.22
CA GLY A 290 18.12 35.53 14.59
C GLY A 290 19.26 36.48 14.98
N ALA A 291 18.93 37.56 15.71
CA ALA A 291 19.92 38.54 16.15
C ALA A 291 20.78 38.04 17.34
N ALA A 292 20.33 37.01 18.05
CA ALA A 292 20.89 36.58 19.35
C ALA A 292 21.56 35.19 19.33
N ASP A 293 21.38 34.41 18.27
CA ASP A 293 21.89 33.03 18.17
C ASP A 293 22.15 32.60 16.71
N ALA A 294 22.42 31.31 16.50
CA ALA A 294 22.58 30.71 15.18
C ALA A 294 21.24 30.34 14.52
N SER A 295 20.09 30.71 15.10
CA SER A 295 18.78 30.41 14.53
C SER A 295 18.55 31.17 13.23
N VAL A 296 17.80 30.53 12.35
CA VAL A 296 17.45 31.06 11.03
C VAL A 296 15.98 30.79 10.80
N SER A 297 15.22 31.86 10.71
CA SER A 297 13.81 31.86 10.33
C SER A 297 13.68 31.81 8.82
N VAL A 298 12.84 30.92 8.32
CA VAL A 298 12.64 30.70 6.89
C VAL A 298 11.15 30.78 6.59
N ASP A 299 10.72 31.83 5.89
CA ASP A 299 9.37 31.89 5.33
C ASP A 299 9.29 31.06 4.06
N LEU A 300 8.20 30.31 3.92
CA LEU A 300 7.88 29.44 2.80
C LEU A 300 6.66 29.97 2.06
N LEU A 301 6.85 30.38 0.81
CA LEU A 301 5.79 30.85 -0.05
C LEU A 301 5.58 29.86 -1.22
N PRO A 302 4.47 29.12 -1.26
CA PRO A 302 4.13 28.30 -2.42
C PRO A 302 3.89 29.19 -3.64
N GLN A 303 4.09 28.63 -4.82
CA GLN A 303 3.88 29.30 -6.10
C GLN A 303 2.98 28.42 -6.98
N GLY A 304 2.35 29.04 -7.98
CA GLY A 304 1.46 28.33 -8.90
C GLY A 304 0.05 28.10 -8.33
N ALA A 305 -0.78 27.44 -9.16
CA ALA A 305 -2.18 27.13 -8.81
C ALA A 305 -2.33 25.79 -8.07
N GLU A 306 -1.35 24.91 -8.18
CA GLU A 306 -1.32 23.64 -7.48
C GLU A 306 -0.91 23.83 -6.02
N GLU A 307 -1.59 23.15 -5.11
CA GLU A 307 -1.26 23.20 -3.68
C GLU A 307 0.00 22.40 -3.37
N THR A 308 0.93 23.02 -2.63
CA THR A 308 2.04 22.30 -2.00
C THR A 308 1.49 21.34 -0.95
N TRP A 309 1.65 20.04 -1.15
CA TRP A 309 1.23 19.01 -0.19
C TRP A 309 2.25 18.83 0.93
N LEU A 310 3.53 18.74 0.58
CA LEU A 310 4.64 18.67 1.53
C LEU A 310 5.75 19.63 1.11
N TRP A 311 6.53 20.09 2.07
CA TRP A 311 7.82 20.70 1.82
C TRP A 311 8.92 19.68 2.05
N LEU A 312 9.87 19.59 1.12
CA LEU A 312 11.14 18.93 1.38
C LEU A 312 12.20 19.98 1.66
N VAL A 313 12.56 20.09 2.93
CA VAL A 313 13.57 21.03 3.43
C VAL A 313 14.89 20.29 3.58
N ARG A 314 15.95 20.81 2.98
CA ARG A 314 17.30 20.26 3.11
C ARG A 314 18.24 21.35 3.61
N THR A 315 18.97 21.07 4.67
CA THR A 315 19.93 22.00 5.28
C THR A 315 21.33 21.42 5.23
N HIS A 316 22.32 22.25 4.95
CA HIS A 316 23.73 21.90 5.01
C HIS A 316 24.40 22.61 6.19
N ALA A 317 25.29 21.89 6.87
CA ALA A 317 26.18 22.42 7.90
C ALA A 317 27.51 21.65 7.85
N SER A 318 28.39 21.89 8.82
CA SER A 318 29.71 21.23 8.89
C SER A 318 29.66 19.70 8.94
N ASP A 319 28.59 19.10 9.43
CA ASP A 319 28.37 17.65 9.49
C ASP A 319 27.64 17.08 8.25
N GLY A 320 27.36 17.91 7.24
CA GLY A 320 26.77 17.52 5.96
C GLY A 320 25.29 17.89 5.82
N TRP A 321 24.58 17.15 4.95
CA TRP A 321 23.18 17.41 4.62
C TRP A 321 22.22 16.70 5.58
N ARG A 322 21.17 17.40 5.98
CA ARG A 322 19.98 16.80 6.63
C ARG A 322 18.73 17.15 5.83
N SER A 323 17.76 16.24 5.84
CA SER A 323 16.48 16.40 5.14
C SER A 323 15.32 16.25 6.11
N GLU A 324 14.32 17.10 5.95
CA GLU A 324 13.05 17.05 6.67
C GLU A 324 11.90 17.15 5.68
N VAL A 325 10.85 16.40 5.97
CA VAL A 325 9.58 16.47 5.23
C VAL A 325 8.55 17.06 6.18
N ILE A 326 8.02 18.23 5.84
CA ILE A 326 7.05 18.93 6.69
C ILE A 326 5.75 19.19 5.91
N PRO A 327 4.60 19.34 6.60
CA PRO A 327 3.33 19.58 5.93
C PRO A 327 3.31 20.88 5.11
N GLY A 328 2.71 20.84 3.93
CA GLY A 328 2.65 21.97 2.98
C GLY A 328 1.86 23.19 3.47
N TRP A 329 1.03 23.03 4.51
CA TRP A 329 0.36 24.14 5.18
C TRP A 329 1.29 24.98 6.05
N LYS A 330 2.50 24.49 6.40
CA LYS A 330 3.49 25.31 7.09
C LYS A 330 3.96 26.44 6.17
N ARG A 331 4.03 27.65 6.72
CA ARG A 331 4.48 28.88 6.03
C ARG A 331 5.77 29.45 6.58
N ALA A 332 6.27 28.90 7.68
CA ALA A 332 7.57 29.26 8.24
C ALA A 332 8.16 28.07 8.99
N LEU A 333 9.48 28.05 9.12
CA LEU A 333 10.20 27.18 10.04
C LEU A 333 11.45 27.88 10.60
N GLU A 334 11.95 27.35 11.71
CA GLU A 334 13.25 27.71 12.27
C GLU A 334 14.24 26.58 12.01
N VAL A 335 15.44 26.93 11.53
CA VAL A 335 16.59 26.02 11.41
C VAL A 335 17.77 26.60 12.16
N GLY A 336 18.85 25.84 12.32
CA GLY A 336 20.10 26.39 12.86
C GLY A 336 20.26 26.30 14.39
N SER A 337 19.22 25.89 15.12
CA SER A 337 19.24 25.80 16.60
C SER A 337 20.20 24.72 17.12
N GLU A 338 20.27 23.57 16.44
CA GLU A 338 21.14 22.45 16.84
C GLU A 338 22.54 22.50 16.19
N ARG A 339 22.65 23.16 15.04
CA ARG A 339 23.89 23.22 14.24
C ARG A 339 23.88 24.47 13.37
N ALA A 340 25.03 25.11 13.17
CA ALA A 340 25.13 26.28 12.30
C ALA A 340 24.90 25.90 10.82
N VAL A 341 23.74 26.25 10.28
CA VAL A 341 23.38 25.98 8.88
C VAL A 341 23.99 27.04 7.97
N ASP A 342 24.67 26.61 6.89
CA ASP A 342 25.30 27.50 5.89
C ASP A 342 24.54 27.54 4.56
N MET A 343 23.63 26.59 4.33
CA MET A 343 22.79 26.53 3.13
C MET A 343 21.46 25.84 3.43
N ILE A 344 20.42 26.34 2.79
CA ILE A 344 19.09 25.74 2.79
C ILE A 344 18.58 25.57 1.35
N MET A 345 17.94 24.43 1.11
CA MET A 345 17.17 24.14 -0.10
C MET A 345 15.75 23.72 0.27
N VAL A 346 14.75 24.24 -0.45
CA VAL A 346 13.35 23.88 -0.24
C VAL A 346 12.70 23.55 -1.58
N SER A 347 11.97 22.44 -1.61
CA SER A 347 11.12 22.05 -2.75
C SER A 347 9.67 21.88 -2.30
N SER A 348 8.74 22.25 -3.17
CA SER A 348 7.32 21.84 -3.06
C SER A 348 7.18 20.40 -3.53
N ILE A 349 6.39 19.60 -2.82
CA ILE A 349 5.98 18.25 -3.22
C ILE A 349 4.46 18.23 -3.39
N ASP A 350 3.96 17.64 -4.47
CA ASP A 350 2.51 17.47 -4.70
C ASP A 350 1.95 16.18 -4.09
N ARG A 351 0.65 15.91 -4.29
CA ARG A 351 -0.04 14.69 -3.81
C ARG A 351 0.41 13.41 -4.56
N SER A 352 1.00 13.56 -5.74
CA SER A 352 1.56 12.46 -6.54
C SER A 352 3.02 12.18 -6.20
N GLY A 353 3.66 13.01 -5.38
CA GLY A 353 5.06 12.88 -4.96
C GLY A 353 6.07 13.55 -5.90
N ASN A 354 5.64 14.38 -6.86
CA ASN A 354 6.58 15.11 -7.72
C ASN A 354 7.27 16.23 -6.93
N GLU A 355 8.60 16.32 -7.06
CA GLU A 355 9.42 17.36 -6.44
C GLU A 355 9.63 18.53 -7.41
N SER A 356 9.30 19.76 -6.99
CA SER A 356 9.56 20.97 -7.76
C SER A 356 11.06 21.23 -7.98
N HIS A 357 11.39 22.22 -8.81
CA HIS A 357 12.71 22.86 -8.70
C HIS A 357 12.93 23.41 -7.28
N ARG A 358 14.19 23.44 -6.84
CA ARG A 358 14.59 23.78 -5.47
C ARG A 358 14.80 25.28 -5.34
N ALA A 359 14.16 25.94 -4.39
CA ALA A 359 14.60 27.26 -3.93
C ALA A 359 15.84 27.08 -3.06
N MET A 360 16.86 27.93 -3.22
CA MET A 360 18.12 27.80 -2.50
C MET A 360 18.56 29.14 -1.94
N SER A 361 19.09 29.14 -0.73
CA SER A 361 19.76 30.29 -0.13
C SER A 361 21.02 29.86 0.59
N ARG A 362 22.10 30.62 0.41
CA ARG A 362 23.26 30.59 1.32
C ARG A 362 22.94 31.39 2.57
N ILE A 363 23.51 30.98 3.68
CA ILE A 363 23.39 31.64 4.98
C ILE A 363 24.79 32.06 5.36
N GLU A 364 25.05 33.37 5.36
CA GLU A 364 26.37 33.89 5.68
C GLU A 364 26.72 33.62 7.16
N PRO A 365 28.00 33.35 7.47
CA PRO A 365 28.46 33.27 8.85
C PRO A 365 28.21 34.59 9.60
N PRO A 366 28.11 34.56 10.94
CA PRO A 366 27.91 35.79 11.71
C PRO A 366 29.11 36.73 11.47
N ARG A 367 28.82 38.02 11.29
CA ARG A 367 29.85 39.05 11.15
C ARG A 367 30.54 39.34 12.47
#